data_AF-A0A350LQ72-F1
#
_entry.id   AF-A0A350LQ72-F1
#
_cell.length_a   1.000
_cell.length_b   1.000
_cell.length_c   1.000
_cell.angle_alpha   90.00
_cell.angle_beta   90.00
_cell.angle_gamma   90.00
#
_symmetry.space_group_name_H-M   'P 1'
#
loop_
_entity.id
_entity.type
_entity.pdbx_description
1 polymer ?
#
loop_
_entity_poly.entity_id
_entity_poly.type
_entity_poly.pdbx_seq_one_letter_code
_entity_poly.pdbx_strand_id
1 'polypeptide(L)'
;GGGALLQEKIVATASDQMIVIADVGKEVEHLGAFPLPVEVIPFGWQTTKSLIEELLINMDVLGRDASLRMNGDRPFVTDEGNYIVDLHLARIGHPHRLSMALNQMPGVVENGLFLDICDVVILGFGDGRVETRDINDGTVAKERIDFVESENLFADLDD
;
A
#
# COMPACT_ATOMS: atom_id res chain seq x y z
N GLY A 1 -1.09 -2.91 -3.36
CA GLY A 1 -1.50 -4.33 -3.56
C GLY A 1 -1.03 -4.91 -4.89
N GLY A 2 -1.16 -4.16 -6.00
CA GLY A 2 -0.91 -4.66 -7.35
C GLY A 2 0.54 -5.01 -7.73
N GLY A 3 1.52 -4.70 -6.88
CA GLY A 3 2.92 -5.07 -7.10
C GLY A 3 3.82 -3.98 -7.69
N ALA A 4 3.34 -2.73 -7.75
CA ALA A 4 4.07 -1.56 -8.24
C ALA A 4 4.56 -0.62 -7.13
N LEU A 5 4.70 -1.12 -5.89
CA LEU A 5 4.88 -0.28 -4.69
C LEU A 5 6.09 0.65 -4.76
N LEU A 6 7.18 0.20 -5.40
CA LEU A 6 8.41 0.97 -5.50
C LEU A 6 8.23 2.18 -6.40
N GLN A 7 7.71 1.99 -7.61
CA GLN A 7 7.44 3.09 -8.54
C GLN A 7 6.37 4.03 -7.98
N GLU A 8 5.29 3.50 -7.40
CA GLU A 8 4.26 4.28 -6.71
C GLU A 8 4.88 5.19 -5.63
N LYS A 9 5.79 4.65 -4.80
CA LYS A 9 6.43 5.44 -3.73
C LYS A 9 7.41 6.48 -4.27
N ILE A 10 8.17 6.17 -5.33
CA ILE A 10 9.06 7.13 -5.98
C ILE A 10 8.25 8.31 -6.53
N VAL A 11 7.16 8.04 -7.24
CA VAL A 11 6.30 9.10 -7.80
C VAL A 11 5.65 9.91 -6.68
N ALA A 12 5.10 9.24 -5.66
CA ALA A 12 4.46 9.92 -4.53
C ALA A 12 5.41 10.85 -3.78
N THR A 13 6.64 10.39 -3.49
CA THR A 13 7.64 11.18 -2.74
C THR A 13 8.27 12.31 -3.55
N ALA A 14 8.24 12.23 -4.89
CA ALA A 14 8.71 13.29 -5.78
C ALA A 14 7.65 14.33 -6.11
N SER A 15 6.41 14.16 -5.65
CA SER A 15 5.28 15.04 -5.94
C SER A 15 5.16 16.16 -4.91
N ASP A 16 4.70 17.34 -5.35
CA ASP A 16 4.39 18.45 -4.45
C ASP A 16 3.17 18.15 -3.57
N GLN A 17 2.28 17.28 -4.04
CA GLN A 17 1.08 16.86 -3.33
C GLN A 17 0.69 15.43 -3.70
N MET A 18 0.36 14.62 -2.70
CA MET A 18 -0.07 13.23 -2.84
C MET A 18 -1.51 13.07 -2.38
N ILE A 19 -2.37 12.68 -3.32
CA ILE A 19 -3.81 12.52 -3.10
C ILE A 19 -4.16 11.03 -3.16
N VAL A 20 -4.69 10.50 -2.06
CA VAL A 20 -5.21 9.13 -2.01
C VAL A 20 -6.71 9.15 -2.31
N ILE A 21 -7.12 8.39 -3.33
CA ILE A 21 -8.53 8.20 -3.67
C ILE A 21 -8.90 6.75 -3.35
N ALA A 22 -9.90 6.56 -2.49
CA ALA A 22 -10.30 5.24 -2.04
C ALA A 22 -11.80 5.16 -1.73
N ASP A 23 -12.32 3.93 -1.67
CA ASP A 23 -13.64 3.68 -1.10
C ASP A 23 -13.57 3.67 0.44
N VAL A 24 -14.69 3.96 1.10
CA VAL A 24 -14.78 3.96 2.57
C VAL A 24 -14.36 2.63 3.23
N GLY A 25 -14.43 1.50 2.50
CA GLY A 25 -14.01 0.20 3.00
C GLY A 25 -12.48 0.06 3.16
N LYS A 26 -11.69 1.02 2.68
CA LYS A 26 -10.24 1.09 2.92
C LYS A 26 -9.87 1.79 4.22
N GLU A 27 -10.81 2.48 4.87
CA GLU A 27 -10.59 3.10 6.17
C GLU A 27 -10.53 2.02 7.26
N VAL A 28 -9.40 1.93 7.95
CA VAL A 28 -9.14 0.92 8.98
C VAL A 28 -8.59 1.58 10.25
N GLU A 29 -9.00 1.07 11.41
CA GLU A 29 -8.47 1.53 12.70
C GLU A 29 -6.98 1.18 12.87
N HIS A 30 -6.56 0.03 12.32
CA HIS A 30 -5.20 -0.45 12.37
C HIS A 30 -4.76 -1.04 11.02
N LEU A 31 -3.51 -0.77 10.64
CA LEU A 31 -2.86 -1.41 9.49
C LEU A 31 -2.57 -2.89 9.78
N GLY A 32 -2.42 -3.70 8.72
CA GLY A 32 -1.95 -5.09 8.80
C GLY A 32 -2.97 -6.16 8.42
N ALA A 33 -4.26 -5.82 8.32
CA ALA A 33 -5.28 -6.76 7.84
C ALA A 33 -5.03 -7.18 6.37
N PHE A 34 -4.64 -6.22 5.53
CA PHE A 34 -4.11 -6.52 4.20
C PHE A 34 -2.62 -6.89 4.30
N PRO A 35 -2.14 -7.94 3.58
CA PRO A 35 -0.75 -8.33 3.64
C PRO A 35 0.17 -7.17 3.23
N LEU A 36 1.22 -6.93 4.02
CA LEU A 36 2.20 -5.88 3.73
C LEU A 36 3.19 -6.40 2.67
N PRO A 37 3.19 -5.88 1.43
CA PRO A 37 4.18 -6.28 0.44
C PRO A 37 5.56 -5.69 0.80
N VAL A 38 6.60 -6.51 0.71
CA VAL A 38 8.00 -6.10 0.80
C VAL A 38 8.70 -6.51 -0.48
N GLU A 39 9.19 -5.53 -1.23
CA GLU A 39 9.96 -5.77 -2.45
C GLU A 39 11.39 -6.13 -2.07
N VAL A 40 11.89 -7.24 -2.62
CA VAL A 40 13.21 -7.80 -2.32
C VAL A 40 13.92 -8.20 -3.61
N ILE A 41 15.24 -8.06 -3.63
CA ILE A 41 16.02 -8.52 -4.79
C ILE A 41 15.90 -10.05 -4.95
N PRO A 42 16.00 -10.60 -6.18
CA PRO A 42 15.91 -12.05 -6.38
C PRO A 42 17.06 -12.84 -5.75
N PHE A 43 18.25 -12.24 -5.67
CA PHE A 43 19.41 -12.91 -5.10
C PHE A 43 19.26 -13.07 -3.58
N GLY A 44 19.22 -14.32 -3.11
CA GLY A 44 19.15 -14.61 -1.68
C GLY A 44 17.79 -14.30 -1.04
N TRP A 45 16.71 -14.13 -1.82
CA TRP A 45 15.39 -13.76 -1.31
C TRP A 45 14.88 -14.67 -0.19
N GLN A 46 15.20 -15.98 -0.21
CA GLN A 46 14.83 -16.89 0.89
C GLN A 46 15.52 -16.49 2.20
N THR A 47 16.77 -16.05 2.13
CA THR A 47 17.51 -15.56 3.31
C THR A 47 16.94 -14.23 3.79
N THR A 48 16.66 -13.29 2.88
CA THR A 48 15.97 -12.04 3.23
C THR A 48 14.62 -12.31 3.88
N LYS A 49 13.82 -13.24 3.34
CA LYS A 49 12.56 -13.68 3.96
C LYS A 49 12.77 -14.21 5.39
N SER A 50 13.73 -15.10 5.61
CA SER A 50 14.00 -15.62 6.96
C SER A 50 14.43 -14.52 7.94
N LEU A 51 15.25 -13.57 7.51
CA LEU A 51 15.62 -12.41 8.32
C LEU A 51 14.41 -11.51 8.64
N ILE A 52 13.48 -11.35 7.70
CA ILE A 52 12.20 -10.65 7.96
C ILE A 52 11.40 -11.40 9.02
N GLU A 53 11.25 -12.72 8.90
CA GLU A 53 10.52 -13.53 9.89
C GLU A 53 11.14 -13.41 11.30
N GLU A 54 12.47 -13.41 11.39
CA GLU A 54 13.20 -13.18 12.65
C GLU A 54 12.98 -11.76 13.20
N LEU A 55 13.02 -10.73 12.35
CA LEU A 55 12.75 -9.35 12.73
C LEU A 55 11.34 -9.20 13.35
N LEU A 56 10.34 -9.86 12.75
CA LEU A 56 8.94 -9.79 13.18
C LEU A 56 8.69 -10.39 14.57
N ILE A 57 9.60 -11.23 15.09
CA ILE A 57 9.53 -11.76 16.47
C ILE A 57 9.58 -10.60 17.48
N ASN A 58 10.37 -9.57 17.19
CA ASN A 58 10.61 -8.44 18.09
C ASN A 58 9.71 -7.21 17.79
N MET A 59 8.77 -7.34 16.84
CA MET A 59 7.84 -6.28 16.46
C MET A 59 6.46 -6.48 17.10
N ASP A 60 5.74 -5.38 17.35
CA ASP A 60 4.35 -5.40 17.79
C ASP A 60 3.42 -5.68 16.58
N VAL A 61 3.34 -6.96 16.21
CA VAL A 61 2.48 -7.48 15.14
C VAL A 61 1.70 -8.71 15.62
N LEU A 62 0.52 -8.95 15.06
CA LEU A 62 -0.35 -10.08 15.48
C LEU A 62 -0.04 -11.38 14.73
N GLY A 63 0.31 -11.28 13.45
CA GLY A 63 0.77 -12.34 12.58
C GLY A 63 2.23 -12.16 12.19
N ARG A 64 2.89 -13.26 11.83
CA ARG A 64 4.33 -13.29 11.49
C ARG A 64 4.62 -14.16 10.26
N ASP A 65 3.59 -14.53 9.53
CA ASP A 65 3.75 -15.35 8.32
C ASP A 65 4.23 -14.48 7.16
N ALA A 66 5.15 -15.02 6.38
CA ALA A 66 5.70 -14.38 5.19
C ALA A 66 5.60 -15.36 4.02
N SER A 67 5.07 -14.91 2.90
CA SER A 67 4.91 -15.73 1.70
C SER A 67 5.47 -15.02 0.47
N LEU A 68 6.19 -15.73 -0.39
CA LEU A 68 6.56 -15.19 -1.70
C LEU A 68 5.29 -14.99 -2.53
N ARG A 69 5.15 -13.82 -3.14
CA ARG A 69 4.05 -13.54 -4.07
C ARG A 69 4.24 -14.36 -5.34
N MET A 70 3.18 -15.05 -5.75
CA MET A 70 3.16 -15.93 -6.92
C MET A 70 2.31 -15.35 -8.04
N ASN A 71 2.70 -15.62 -9.29
CA ASN A 71 1.92 -15.39 -10.49
C ASN A 71 1.76 -16.74 -11.21
N GLY A 72 0.74 -17.51 -10.83
CA GLY A 72 0.62 -18.93 -11.17
C GLY A 72 1.71 -19.74 -10.47
N ASP A 73 2.45 -20.55 -11.21
CA ASP A 73 3.48 -21.45 -10.67
C ASP A 73 4.87 -20.79 -10.52
N ARG A 74 4.99 -19.51 -10.88
CA ARG A 74 6.26 -18.75 -10.82
C ARG A 74 6.18 -17.58 -9.84
N PRO A 75 7.32 -17.15 -9.27
CA PRO A 75 7.37 -15.91 -8.51
C PRO A 75 6.82 -14.73 -9.33
N PHE A 76 6.07 -13.85 -8.67
CA PHE A 76 5.75 -12.55 -9.22
C PHE A 76 7.03 -11.73 -9.36
N VAL A 77 7.19 -11.06 -10.50
CA VAL A 77 8.33 -10.20 -10.79
C VAL A 77 7.81 -8.78 -10.97
N THR A 78 8.35 -7.83 -10.20
CA THR A 78 8.00 -6.40 -10.32
C THR A 78 8.57 -5.81 -11.60
N ASP A 79 8.16 -4.59 -11.95
CA ASP A 79 8.71 -3.88 -13.11
C ASP A 79 10.24 -3.65 -13.00
N GLU A 80 10.76 -3.54 -11.78
CA GLU A 80 12.21 -3.41 -11.50
C GLU A 80 12.93 -4.77 -11.42
N GLY A 81 12.26 -5.87 -11.77
CA GLY A 81 12.87 -7.21 -11.79
C GLY A 81 13.02 -7.85 -10.40
N ASN A 82 12.38 -7.30 -9.37
CA ASN A 82 12.45 -7.81 -8.00
C ASN A 82 11.31 -8.78 -7.69
N TYR A 83 11.36 -9.40 -6.52
CA TYR A 83 10.30 -10.23 -5.96
C TYR A 83 9.54 -9.49 -4.88
N ILE A 84 8.34 -9.98 -4.55
CA ILE A 84 7.56 -9.48 -3.40
C ILE A 84 7.40 -10.61 -2.38
N VAL A 85 7.74 -10.31 -1.13
CA VAL A 85 7.37 -11.11 0.04
C VAL A 85 6.20 -10.42 0.72
N ASP A 86 5.05 -11.09 0.75
CA ASP A 86 3.85 -10.62 1.44
C ASP A 86 3.88 -11.03 2.91
N LEU A 87 3.79 -10.05 3.80
CA LEU A 87 3.76 -10.27 5.25
C LEU A 87 2.32 -10.25 5.77
N HIS A 88 1.87 -11.38 6.29
CA HIS A 88 0.53 -11.56 6.85
C HIS A 88 0.54 -11.21 8.34
N LEU A 89 0.51 -9.91 8.61
CA LEU A 89 0.75 -9.36 9.96
C LEU A 89 -0.51 -9.21 10.81
N ALA A 90 -1.70 -9.19 10.19
CA ALA A 90 -3.04 -8.98 10.79
C ALA A 90 -3.25 -7.65 11.55
N ARG A 91 -2.25 -7.16 12.27
CA ARG A 91 -2.15 -5.84 12.91
C ARG A 91 -0.69 -5.40 12.92
N ILE A 92 -0.44 -4.11 12.71
CA ILE A 92 0.85 -3.45 12.85
C ILE A 92 0.71 -2.36 13.93
N GLY A 93 1.36 -2.54 15.08
CA GLY A 93 1.28 -1.59 16.18
C GLY A 93 2.17 -0.36 16.02
N HIS A 94 3.35 -0.53 15.40
CA HIS A 94 4.31 0.56 15.18
C HIS A 94 4.79 0.59 13.71
N PRO A 95 3.98 1.17 12.79
CA PRO A 95 4.29 1.17 11.35
C PRO A 95 5.64 1.81 11.01
N HIS A 96 5.97 2.97 11.58
CA HIS A 96 7.25 3.66 11.35
C HIS A 96 8.45 2.81 11.75
N ARG A 97 8.37 2.16 12.91
CA ARG A 97 9.46 1.29 13.40
C ARG A 97 9.64 0.07 12.50
N LEU A 98 8.54 -0.54 12.07
CA LEU A 98 8.57 -1.67 11.14
C LEU A 98 9.17 -1.27 9.79
N SER A 99 8.70 -0.17 9.20
CA SER A 99 9.20 0.34 7.91
C SER A 99 10.70 0.62 7.96
N MET A 100 11.17 1.33 9.00
CA MET A 100 12.59 1.64 9.18
C MET A 100 13.44 0.38 9.34
N ALA A 101 12.97 -0.61 10.11
CA ALA A 101 13.71 -1.85 10.32
C ALA A 101 13.78 -2.71 9.04
N LEU A 102 12.71 -2.77 8.25
CA LEU A 102 12.70 -3.43 6.95
C LEU A 102 13.70 -2.76 6.00
N ASN A 103 13.71 -1.43 5.93
CA ASN A 103 14.58 -0.68 5.01
C ASN A 103 16.07 -0.74 5.38
N GLN A 104 16.41 -1.19 6.59
CA GLN A 104 17.80 -1.44 7.01
C GLN A 104 18.30 -2.84 6.62
N MET A 105 17.43 -3.72 6.11
CA MET A 105 17.76 -5.11 5.84
C MET A 105 18.38 -5.30 4.45
N PRO A 106 19.56 -5.93 4.34
CA PRO A 106 20.14 -6.27 3.03
C PRO A 106 19.20 -7.14 2.19
N GLY A 107 19.03 -6.71 0.93
CA GLY A 107 18.16 -7.36 -0.03
C GLY A 107 16.70 -6.90 -0.01
N VAL A 108 16.26 -6.14 1.00
CA VAL A 108 15.01 -5.37 0.91
C VAL A 108 15.26 -4.14 0.05
N VAL A 109 14.37 -3.93 -0.92
CA VAL A 109 14.39 -2.76 -1.80
C VAL A 109 13.48 -1.67 -1.24
N GLU A 110 12.22 -2.03 -0.93
CA GLU A 110 11.24 -1.13 -0.31
C GLU A 110 10.04 -1.92 0.25
N ASN A 111 9.13 -1.28 0.98
CA ASN A 111 7.94 -1.91 1.55
C ASN A 111 6.65 -1.12 1.27
N GLY A 112 5.49 -1.76 1.43
CA GLY A 112 4.18 -1.17 1.15
C GLY A 112 3.65 -0.16 2.18
N LEU A 113 4.45 0.33 3.13
CA LEU A 113 4.02 1.37 4.08
C LEU A 113 4.29 2.76 3.49
N PHE A 114 3.23 3.46 3.14
CA PHE A 114 3.22 4.84 2.63
C PHE A 114 2.95 5.78 3.82
N LEU A 115 3.97 5.98 4.66
CA LEU A 115 3.86 6.74 5.90
C LEU A 115 4.24 8.21 5.66
N ASP A 116 3.47 9.12 6.26
CA ASP A 116 3.73 10.57 6.30
C ASP A 116 3.90 11.23 4.91
N ILE A 117 3.32 10.63 3.87
CA ILE A 117 3.40 11.14 2.48
C ILE A 117 2.05 11.48 1.88
N CYS A 118 0.95 11.32 2.61
CA CYS A 118 -0.39 11.64 2.11
C CYS A 118 -0.80 13.03 2.59
N ASP A 119 -1.17 13.89 1.65
CA ASP A 119 -1.64 15.26 1.93
C ASP A 119 -3.17 15.32 1.96
N VAL A 120 -3.83 14.64 1.02
CA VAL A 120 -5.29 14.67 0.88
C VAL A 120 -5.83 13.27 0.67
N VAL A 121 -6.93 12.95 1.35
CA VAL A 121 -7.68 11.71 1.16
C VAL A 121 -9.07 12.03 0.63
N ILE A 122 -9.47 11.40 -0.47
CA ILE A 122 -10.81 11.48 -1.04
C ILE A 122 -11.48 10.12 -0.89
N LEU A 123 -12.54 10.06 -0.08
CA LEU A 123 -13.32 8.86 0.19
C LEU A 123 -14.63 8.89 -0.59
N GLY A 124 -14.79 7.91 -1.49
CA GLY A 124 -16.03 7.66 -2.21
C GLY A 124 -16.97 6.72 -1.45
N PHE A 125 -18.24 7.09 -1.38
CA PHE A 125 -19.32 6.25 -0.83
C PHE A 125 -20.22 5.74 -1.96
N GLY A 126 -20.78 4.54 -1.78
CA GLY A 126 -21.66 3.92 -2.78
C GLY A 126 -22.99 4.65 -3.03
N ASP A 127 -23.33 5.65 -2.22
CA ASP A 127 -24.53 6.48 -2.34
C ASP A 127 -24.26 7.85 -3.01
N GLY A 128 -23.09 8.01 -3.63
CA GLY A 128 -22.68 9.24 -4.32
C GLY A 128 -22.13 10.32 -3.39
N ARG A 129 -22.01 10.07 -2.08
CA ARG A 129 -21.28 10.96 -1.18
C ARG A 129 -19.78 10.87 -1.44
N VAL A 130 -19.10 12.01 -1.27
CA VAL A 130 -17.65 12.14 -1.31
C VAL A 130 -17.21 12.88 -0.05
N GLU A 131 -16.17 12.39 0.61
CA GLU A 131 -15.54 13.07 1.74
C GLU A 131 -14.07 13.34 1.42
N THR A 132 -13.69 14.62 1.39
CA THR A 132 -12.31 15.06 1.16
C THR A 132 -11.72 15.51 2.48
N ARG A 133 -10.60 14.92 2.88
CA ARG A 133 -9.85 15.24 4.10
C ARG A 133 -8.49 15.80 3.70
N ASP A 134 -8.23 17.04 4.05
CA ASP A 134 -6.90 17.65 3.94
C ASP A 134 -6.16 17.43 5.26
N ILE A 135 -5.06 16.68 5.21
CA ILE A 135 -4.28 16.30 6.37
C ILE A 135 -3.41 17.48 6.84
N ASN A 136 -2.96 18.32 5.92
CA ASN A 136 -2.09 19.46 6.22
C ASN A 136 -2.87 20.59 6.88
N ASP A 137 -4.06 20.90 6.35
CA ASP A 137 -4.92 21.95 6.89
C ASP A 137 -5.89 21.43 7.98
N GLY A 138 -5.98 20.11 8.16
CA GLY A 138 -6.89 19.47 9.12
C GLY A 138 -8.36 19.68 8.77
N THR A 139 -8.68 19.89 7.49
CA THR A 139 -10.04 20.21 7.04
C THR A 139 -10.75 18.98 6.50
N VAL A 140 -12.09 18.98 6.60
CA VAL A 140 -12.94 17.93 6.04
C VAL A 140 -14.08 18.58 5.27
N ALA A 141 -14.14 18.33 3.97
CA ALA A 141 -15.23 18.72 3.09
C ALA A 141 -16.10 17.49 2.75
N LYS A 142 -17.41 17.70 2.66
CA LYS A 142 -18.37 16.65 2.32
C LYS A 142 -19.25 17.12 1.18
N GLU A 143 -19.28 16.33 0.12
CA GLU A 143 -20.01 16.61 -1.10
C GLU A 143 -20.91 15.42 -1.46
N ARG A 144 -21.87 15.66 -2.34
CA ARG A 144 -22.72 14.62 -2.92
C ARG A 144 -22.79 14.87 -4.41
N ILE A 145 -22.44 13.85 -5.17
CA ILE A 145 -22.53 13.86 -6.63
C ILE A 145 -23.79 13.06 -6.99
N ASP A 146 -24.77 13.77 -7.54
CA ASP A 146 -25.95 13.12 -8.11
C ASP A 146 -25.60 12.67 -9.53
N PHE A 147 -25.38 11.37 -9.71
CA PHE A 147 -25.22 10.78 -11.04
C PHE A 147 -26.56 10.81 -11.76
N VAL A 148 -26.68 11.63 -12.81
CA VAL A 148 -27.76 11.47 -13.78
C VAL A 148 -27.38 10.26 -14.62
N GLU A 149 -28.17 9.16 -14.55
CA GLU A 149 -27.90 7.85 -15.19
C GLU A 149 -27.67 7.87 -16.71
N SER A 150 -27.68 9.03 -17.37
CA SER A 150 -27.67 9.15 -18.84
C SER A 150 -26.30 9.38 -19.49
N GLU A 151 -25.22 9.63 -18.75
CA GLU A 151 -23.90 9.86 -19.36
C GLU A 151 -22.92 8.76 -18.96
N ASN A 152 -22.76 7.79 -19.86
CA ASN A 152 -21.70 6.81 -19.76
C ASN A 152 -20.37 7.50 -20.08
N LEU A 153 -19.64 7.93 -19.04
CA LEU A 153 -18.41 8.75 -19.14
C LEU A 153 -17.27 8.10 -19.95
N PHE A 154 -17.38 6.80 -20.22
CA PHE A 154 -16.40 6.01 -20.98
C PHE A 154 -16.82 5.75 -22.44
N ALA A 155 -17.93 6.33 -22.92
CA ALA A 155 -18.39 6.14 -24.30
C ALA A 155 -17.40 6.68 -25.36
N ASP A 156 -16.53 7.62 -24.98
CA ASP A 156 -15.59 8.28 -25.90
C ASP A 156 -14.18 7.66 -25.90
N LEU A 157 -13.98 6.50 -25.25
CA LEU A 157 -12.67 5.82 -25.19
C LEU A 157 -12.54 4.62 -26.15
N ASP A 158 -13.58 4.36 -26.94
CA ASP A 158 -13.56 3.40 -28.05
C ASP A 158 -13.39 4.15 -29.38
N ASP A 159 -12.21 4.74 -29.63
CA ASP A 159 -11.75 5.17 -30.98
C ASP A 159 -10.24 4.95 -31.14
#